data_AF-A0A1S4C0Q6-F1
#
_entry.id   AF-A0A1S4C0Q6-F1
#
_cell.length_a   1.000
_cell.length_b   1.000
_cell.length_c   1.000
_cell.angle_alpha   90.00
_cell.angle_beta   90.00
_cell.angle_gamma   90.00
#
_symmetry.space_group_name_H-M   'P 1'
#
loop_
_entity.id
_entity.type
_entity.pdbx_description
1 polymer ?
#
loop_
_entity_poly.entity_id
_entity_poly.type
_entity_poly.pdbx_seq_one_letter_code
_entity_poly.pdbx_strand_id
1 'polypeptide(L)'
;MAGGVCCQTNVHTVSQTAPSPGISLIHTLPDGAEISSVSTTDSSSGPSNYSRNVLAASGPLKDVHVPTRLMENFLEIASNNTKKDIETCGVLGAILKDGTFYITSLIIPKQESTSNSCQALQEEEMFAILHEQSLFPIGWIHSCFMSSIDLHTQYSYQVMVPEAIGIVMAPIDKSRAYGIFRLSDGGMKILKDCPEKGFHLHKEPVDGSPLYEDCSSVYINSCLRLEIFDLR
;
A
#
# COMPACT_ATOMS: atom_id res chain seq x y z
N MET A 1 36.81 29.79 -1.54
CA MET A 1 36.70 28.94 -2.75
C MET A 1 36.36 27.54 -2.30
N ALA A 2 35.15 27.10 -2.58
CA ALA A 2 34.66 25.76 -2.24
C ALA A 2 35.11 24.78 -3.32
N GLY A 3 35.75 23.69 -2.93
CA GLY A 3 36.00 22.52 -3.78
C GLY A 3 35.12 21.38 -3.28
N GLY A 4 33.94 21.22 -3.89
CA GLY A 4 33.04 20.11 -3.62
C GLY A 4 33.57 18.82 -4.25
N VAL A 5 33.74 17.78 -3.43
CA VAL A 5 33.99 16.42 -3.90
C VAL A 5 32.64 15.83 -4.29
N CYS A 6 32.45 15.63 -5.60
CA CYS A 6 31.30 14.96 -6.18
C CYS A 6 31.49 13.45 -6.04
N CYS A 7 30.66 12.79 -5.23
CA CYS A 7 30.57 11.33 -5.20
C CYS A 7 29.71 10.88 -6.37
N GLN A 8 30.33 10.23 -7.37
CA GLN A 8 29.64 9.60 -8.49
C GLN A 8 28.83 8.39 -7.99
N THR A 9 27.51 8.46 -8.08
CA THR A 9 26.62 7.33 -7.80
C THR A 9 26.60 6.40 -9.02
N ASN A 10 27.09 5.18 -8.84
CA ASN A 10 27.08 4.13 -9.86
C ASN A 10 25.66 3.57 -9.96
N VAL A 11 24.93 3.90 -11.03
CA VAL A 11 23.56 3.43 -11.26
C VAL A 11 23.64 2.02 -11.83
N HIS A 12 23.42 1.01 -11.00
CA HIS A 12 23.22 -0.36 -11.47
C HIS A 12 21.78 -0.54 -11.97
N THR A 13 21.65 -1.06 -13.19
CA THR A 13 20.38 -1.42 -13.82
C THR A 13 19.68 -2.50 -13.01
N VAL A 14 18.61 -2.15 -12.30
CA VAL A 14 17.71 -3.10 -11.63
C VAL A 14 16.57 -3.43 -12.59
N SER A 15 16.35 -4.73 -12.83
CA SER A 15 15.19 -5.22 -13.59
C SER A 15 13.93 -4.94 -12.79
N GLN A 16 13.11 -3.98 -13.24
CA GLN A 16 11.87 -3.60 -12.56
C GLN A 16 10.64 -4.19 -13.27
N THR A 17 9.77 -4.79 -12.47
CA THR A 17 8.38 -5.06 -12.84
C THR A 17 7.48 -4.42 -11.79
N ALA A 18 6.41 -3.77 -12.29
CA ALA A 18 5.39 -3.01 -11.57
C ALA A 18 4.84 -3.74 -10.33
N PRO A 19 4.14 -3.05 -9.38
CA PRO A 19 3.35 -3.74 -8.38
C PRO A 19 2.44 -4.75 -9.09
N SER A 20 2.53 -6.02 -8.65
CA SER A 20 1.88 -7.13 -9.33
C SER A 20 0.36 -6.95 -9.36
N PRO A 21 -0.34 -7.45 -10.41
CA PRO A 21 -1.76 -7.19 -10.64
C PRO A 21 -2.72 -7.88 -9.65
N GLY A 22 -2.21 -8.68 -8.70
CA GLY A 22 -3.03 -9.64 -7.95
C GLY A 22 -4.06 -9.01 -7.01
N ILE A 23 -3.77 -7.85 -6.42
CA ILE A 23 -4.77 -7.15 -5.59
C ILE A 23 -5.74 -6.32 -6.48
N SER A 24 -5.37 -6.00 -7.72
CA SER A 24 -6.18 -5.20 -8.68
C SER A 24 -7.20 -6.03 -9.51
N LEU A 25 -7.32 -7.34 -9.31
CA LEU A 25 -7.95 -8.25 -10.27
C LEU A 25 -9.45 -8.55 -10.06
N ILE A 26 -10.23 -7.59 -9.58
CA ILE A 26 -11.71 -7.67 -9.65
C ILE A 26 -12.29 -6.43 -10.32
N HIS A 27 -12.11 -6.34 -11.64
CA HIS A 27 -13.13 -6.04 -12.66
C HIS A 27 -12.44 -5.68 -13.99
N THR A 28 -12.15 -6.69 -14.81
CA THR A 28 -12.04 -6.46 -16.26
C THR A 28 -13.43 -6.69 -16.85
N LEU A 29 -14.21 -5.62 -17.02
CA LEU A 29 -15.35 -5.66 -17.93
C LEU A 29 -14.79 -5.53 -19.36
N PRO A 30 -15.07 -6.45 -20.29
CA PRO A 30 -14.72 -6.24 -21.69
C PRO A 30 -15.63 -5.15 -22.26
N ASP A 31 -15.03 -4.11 -22.82
CA ASP A 31 -15.75 -3.11 -23.61
C ASP A 31 -15.99 -3.66 -25.03
N GLY A 32 -17.26 -3.61 -25.46
CA GLY A 32 -17.70 -3.73 -26.84
C GLY A 32 -17.93 -5.14 -27.41
N ALA A 33 -19.18 -5.66 -27.30
CA ALA A 33 -20.05 -5.92 -28.47
C ALA A 33 -21.37 -6.63 -28.11
N GLU A 34 -22.45 -5.92 -28.43
CA GLU A 34 -23.77 -6.37 -28.91
C GLU A 34 -24.80 -7.08 -28.00
N ILE A 35 -25.95 -6.42 -27.97
CA ILE A 35 -27.26 -6.83 -27.47
C ILE A 35 -27.72 -8.09 -28.23
N SER A 36 -28.04 -9.16 -27.51
CA SER A 36 -29.02 -10.14 -27.97
C SER A 36 -29.71 -10.82 -26.79
N SER A 37 -31.03 -10.72 -26.83
CA SER A 37 -32.02 -11.27 -25.90
C SER A 37 -32.11 -12.79 -25.98
N VAL A 38 -31.94 -13.51 -24.86
CA VAL A 38 -32.62 -14.79 -24.56
C VAL A 38 -32.74 -14.97 -23.04
N SER A 39 -33.89 -15.49 -22.65
CA SER A 39 -34.48 -15.65 -21.31
C SER A 39 -34.14 -16.97 -20.58
N THR A 40 -34.22 -16.91 -19.23
CA THR A 40 -34.41 -18.00 -18.22
C THR A 40 -33.28 -19.04 -18.07
N THR A 41 -32.84 -19.53 -16.90
CA THR A 41 -33.50 -19.92 -15.64
C THR A 41 -32.56 -19.85 -14.41
N ASP A 42 -33.17 -19.82 -13.22
CA ASP A 42 -32.66 -19.97 -11.86
C ASP A 42 -31.33 -20.72 -11.62
N SER A 43 -30.49 -20.12 -10.77
CA SER A 43 -29.68 -20.82 -9.76
C SER A 43 -29.23 -19.85 -8.68
N SER A 44 -29.84 -20.00 -7.51
CA SER A 44 -29.54 -19.31 -6.26
C SER A 44 -28.14 -19.64 -5.73
N SER A 45 -27.24 -18.68 -5.78
CA SER A 45 -26.15 -18.51 -4.80
C SER A 45 -25.81 -17.03 -4.73
N GLY A 46 -26.00 -16.42 -3.55
CA GLY A 46 -26.01 -14.97 -3.38
C GLY A 46 -24.66 -14.33 -3.70
N PRO A 47 -24.63 -13.14 -4.33
CA PRO A 47 -23.38 -12.42 -4.53
C PRO A 47 -22.94 -11.80 -3.21
N SER A 48 -21.68 -12.04 -2.89
CA SER A 48 -20.93 -11.46 -1.79
C SER A 48 -21.10 -9.94 -1.71
N ASN A 49 -21.28 -9.42 -0.50
CA ASN A 49 -21.46 -7.99 -0.21
C ASN A 49 -20.24 -7.11 -0.54
N TYR A 50 -19.18 -7.66 -1.13
CA TYR A 50 -17.97 -6.95 -1.52
C TYR A 50 -18.18 -5.99 -2.71
N SER A 51 -19.24 -6.15 -3.50
CA SER A 51 -19.36 -5.48 -4.80
C SER A 51 -20.19 -4.19 -4.80
N ARG A 52 -20.93 -3.85 -3.73
CA ARG A 52 -21.93 -2.75 -3.82
C ARG A 52 -21.42 -1.33 -3.48
N ASN A 53 -20.21 -1.17 -2.93
CA ASN A 53 -19.74 0.17 -2.50
C ASN A 53 -18.51 0.70 -3.25
N VAL A 54 -18.01 0.02 -4.29
CA VAL A 54 -16.79 0.44 -5.02
C VAL A 54 -17.15 1.30 -6.24
N LEU A 55 -18.06 2.26 -6.06
CA LEU A 55 -18.36 3.28 -7.06
C LEU A 55 -18.29 4.65 -6.39
N ALA A 56 -17.15 5.32 -6.61
CA ALA A 56 -16.90 6.75 -6.37
C ALA A 56 -17.48 7.29 -5.04
N ALA A 57 -16.80 7.02 -3.94
CA ALA A 57 -17.15 7.63 -2.66
C ALA A 57 -16.75 9.12 -2.66
N SER A 58 -17.67 9.98 -3.12
CA SER A 58 -17.66 11.45 -2.91
C SER A 58 -17.95 11.83 -1.44
N GLY A 59 -17.63 10.96 -0.49
CA GLY A 59 -17.85 11.13 0.94
C GLY A 59 -16.55 11.43 1.70
N PRO A 60 -16.65 11.91 2.95
CA PRO A 60 -15.47 12.06 3.79
C PRO A 60 -14.78 10.70 3.98
N LEU A 61 -13.45 10.71 4.01
CA LEU A 61 -12.65 9.52 4.27
C LEU A 61 -13.02 8.92 5.63
N LYS A 62 -13.12 7.59 5.70
CA LYS A 62 -13.33 6.89 6.97
C LYS A 62 -12.08 7.00 7.85
N ASP A 63 -12.32 6.95 9.16
CA ASP A 63 -11.25 6.92 10.14
C ASP A 63 -10.50 5.57 10.09
N VAL A 64 -9.19 5.61 10.30
CA VAL A 64 -8.31 4.43 10.34
C VAL A 64 -7.57 4.41 11.68
N HIS A 65 -7.80 3.38 12.48
CA HIS A 65 -7.09 3.18 13.73
C HIS A 65 -5.94 2.20 13.58
N VAL A 66 -4.75 2.63 14.00
CA VAL A 66 -3.50 1.88 13.92
C VAL A 66 -3.10 1.43 15.34
N PRO A 67 -2.82 0.14 15.58
CA PRO A 67 -2.33 -0.33 16.87
C PRO A 67 -1.00 0.33 17.24
N THR A 68 -0.87 0.82 18.47
CA THR A 68 0.37 1.47 18.95
C THR A 68 1.60 0.58 18.80
N ARG A 69 1.44 -0.75 18.95
CA ARG A 69 2.54 -1.71 18.88
C ARG A 69 2.94 -2.09 17.44
N LEU A 70 2.23 -1.60 16.43
CA LEU A 70 2.46 -1.98 15.04
C LEU A 70 3.87 -1.64 14.56
N MET A 71 4.29 -0.39 14.78
CA MET A 71 5.60 0.10 14.37
C MET A 71 6.74 -0.60 15.11
N GLU A 72 6.60 -0.78 16.42
CA GLU A 72 7.61 -1.45 17.26
C GLU A 72 7.78 -2.92 16.87
N ASN A 73 6.66 -3.66 16.75
CA ASN A 73 6.69 -5.07 16.37
C ASN A 73 7.26 -5.26 14.96
N PHE A 74 6.90 -4.38 14.02
CA PHE A 74 7.45 -4.43 12.67
C PHE A 74 8.97 -4.23 12.65
N LEU A 75 9.49 -3.25 13.41
CA LEU A 75 10.94 -3.03 13.52
C LEU A 75 11.67 -4.21 14.16
N GLU A 76 11.05 -4.89 15.13
CA GLU A 76 11.62 -6.09 15.73
C GLU A 76 11.79 -7.21 14.69
N ILE A 77 10.76 -7.45 13.87
CA ILE A 77 10.74 -8.41 12.76
C ILE A 77 11.77 -8.06 11.68
N ALA A 78 11.88 -6.77 11.35
CA ALA A 78 12.79 -6.26 10.32
C ALA A 78 14.25 -6.16 10.82
N SER A 79 14.50 -6.24 12.12
CA SER A 79 15.78 -5.90 12.75
C SER A 79 17.00 -6.61 12.14
N ASN A 80 16.88 -7.88 11.76
CA ASN A 80 17.96 -8.64 11.13
C ASN A 80 18.28 -8.14 9.72
N ASN A 81 17.26 -7.76 8.95
CA ASN A 81 17.42 -7.20 7.61
C ASN A 81 17.97 -5.77 7.70
N THR A 82 17.45 -4.94 8.60
CA THR A 82 17.94 -3.58 8.84
C THR A 82 19.43 -3.56 9.22
N LYS A 83 19.91 -4.52 10.03
CA LYS A 83 21.35 -4.64 10.35
C LYS A 83 22.23 -4.97 9.14
N LYS A 84 21.66 -5.56 8.09
CA LYS A 84 22.33 -5.94 6.85
C LYS A 84 22.13 -4.92 5.73
N ASP A 85 21.50 -3.78 6.02
CA ASP A 85 21.08 -2.80 5.02
C ASP A 85 20.15 -3.43 3.97
N ILE A 86 19.20 -4.25 4.43
CA ILE A 86 18.17 -4.88 3.59
C ILE A 86 16.81 -4.36 4.07
N GLU A 87 15.98 -3.94 3.12
CA GLU A 87 14.62 -3.50 3.39
C GLU A 87 13.72 -4.67 3.85
N THR A 88 12.64 -4.34 4.53
CA THR A 88 11.56 -5.28 4.84
C THR A 88 10.25 -4.58 4.57
N CYS A 89 9.27 -5.29 4.02
CA CYS A 89 7.92 -4.79 3.76
C CYS A 89 6.87 -5.73 4.35
N GLY A 90 5.69 -5.17 4.61
CA GLY A 90 4.52 -5.86 5.15
C GLY A 90 3.22 -5.21 4.70
N VAL A 91 2.13 -5.97 4.80
CA VAL A 91 0.78 -5.56 4.40
C VAL A 91 -0.13 -5.44 5.61
N LEU A 92 -0.97 -4.40 5.60
CA LEU A 92 -1.86 -4.03 6.69
C LEU A 92 -3.27 -4.58 6.42
N GLY A 93 -3.73 -5.48 7.30
CA GLY A 93 -5.08 -6.02 7.29
C GLY A 93 -5.96 -5.31 8.32
N ALA A 94 -7.14 -4.88 7.92
CA ALA A 94 -8.09 -4.19 8.78
C ALA A 94 -9.51 -4.76 8.73
N ILE A 95 -10.20 -4.65 9.85
CA ILE A 95 -11.65 -4.84 9.93
C ILE A 95 -12.36 -3.50 9.76
N LEU A 96 -13.52 -3.50 9.08
CA LEU A 96 -14.40 -2.34 8.99
C LEU A 96 -15.56 -2.50 9.98
N LYS A 97 -15.66 -1.62 10.96
CA LYS A 97 -16.73 -1.63 11.96
C LYS A 97 -17.29 -0.22 12.15
N ASP A 98 -18.61 -0.10 12.06
CA ASP A 98 -19.35 1.17 12.26
C ASP A 98 -18.77 2.33 11.44
N GLY A 99 -18.37 2.05 10.19
CA GLY A 99 -17.78 3.06 9.30
C GLY A 99 -16.34 3.44 9.61
N THR A 100 -15.65 2.73 10.51
CA THR A 100 -14.26 2.96 10.91
C THR A 100 -13.42 1.72 10.63
N PHE A 101 -12.23 1.92 10.05
CA PHE A 101 -11.26 0.85 9.87
C PHE A 101 -10.39 0.70 11.10
N TYR A 102 -10.16 -0.54 11.51
CA TYR A 102 -9.25 -0.89 12.58
C TYR A 102 -8.24 -1.87 12.03
N ILE A 103 -6.96 -1.45 11.97
CA ILE A 103 -5.88 -2.36 11.60
C ILE A 103 -5.72 -3.36 12.73
N THR A 104 -5.86 -4.63 12.41
CA THR A 104 -5.78 -5.75 13.37
C THR A 104 -4.71 -6.76 12.98
N SER A 105 -4.19 -6.69 11.76
CA SER A 105 -3.27 -7.69 11.24
C SER A 105 -2.11 -7.05 10.48
N LEU A 106 -0.92 -7.58 10.70
CA LEU A 106 0.28 -7.30 9.94
C LEU A 106 0.76 -8.59 9.28
N ILE A 107 0.79 -8.61 7.96
CA ILE A 107 1.25 -9.75 7.18
C ILE A 107 2.65 -9.42 6.65
N ILE A 108 3.64 -10.24 6.99
CA ILE A 108 5.00 -10.14 6.46
C ILE A 108 5.13 -11.20 5.37
N PRO A 109 5.04 -10.81 4.09
CA PRO A 109 5.07 -11.78 3.01
C PRO A 109 6.47 -12.34 2.81
N LYS A 110 6.54 -13.46 2.08
CA LYS A 110 7.78 -13.81 1.36
C LYS A 110 8.17 -12.61 0.50
N GLN A 111 9.45 -12.28 0.48
CA GLN A 111 9.88 -11.04 -0.15
C GLN A 111 11.31 -11.14 -0.68
N GLU A 112 11.55 -10.50 -1.82
CA GLU A 112 12.88 -10.23 -2.34
C GLU A 112 13.22 -8.77 -2.05
N SER A 113 14.32 -8.54 -1.33
CA SER A 113 14.67 -7.23 -0.80
C SER A 113 16.15 -6.92 -1.00
N THR A 114 16.43 -5.66 -1.30
CA THR A 114 17.77 -5.06 -1.37
C THR A 114 17.84 -3.89 -0.40
N SER A 115 18.90 -3.08 -0.45
CA SER A 115 19.01 -1.85 0.35
C SER A 115 18.10 -0.72 -0.13
N ASN A 116 17.47 -0.85 -1.30
CA ASN A 116 16.67 0.22 -1.92
C ASN A 116 15.35 -0.27 -2.53
N SER A 117 14.99 -1.54 -2.37
CA SER A 117 13.75 -2.10 -2.88
C SER A 117 13.26 -3.27 -2.05
N CYS A 118 11.95 -3.38 -1.85
CA CYS A 118 11.30 -4.56 -1.31
C CYS A 118 10.13 -4.98 -2.19
N GLN A 119 10.14 -6.24 -2.62
CA GLN A 119 9.06 -6.82 -3.41
C GLN A 119 8.44 -7.99 -2.65
N ALA A 120 7.14 -7.88 -2.36
CA ALA A 120 6.35 -9.00 -1.86
C ALA A 120 6.19 -10.08 -2.96
N LEU A 121 6.27 -11.33 -2.54
CA LEU A 121 6.12 -12.52 -3.37
C LEU A 121 4.95 -13.36 -2.87
N GLN A 122 4.46 -14.27 -3.73
CA GLN A 122 3.40 -15.24 -3.39
C GLN A 122 2.15 -14.57 -2.81
N GLU A 123 1.59 -13.66 -3.61
CA GLU A 123 0.39 -12.87 -3.25
C GLU A 123 -0.83 -13.75 -2.94
N GLU A 124 -0.88 -14.97 -3.48
CA GLU A 124 -1.94 -15.92 -3.20
C GLU A 124 -2.02 -16.32 -1.72
N GLU A 125 -0.89 -16.45 -1.02
CA GLU A 125 -0.87 -16.80 0.41
C GLU A 125 -1.34 -15.60 1.25
N MET A 126 -0.92 -14.39 0.88
CA MET A 126 -1.40 -13.17 1.53
C MET A 126 -2.91 -13.00 1.34
N PHE A 127 -3.39 -13.20 0.11
CA PHE A 127 -4.80 -13.11 -0.22
C PHE A 127 -5.63 -14.15 0.54
N ALA A 128 -5.13 -15.38 0.68
CA ALA A 128 -5.79 -16.41 1.47
C ALA A 128 -5.98 -15.96 2.94
N ILE A 129 -4.94 -15.42 3.58
CA ILE A 129 -5.04 -14.91 4.95
C ILE A 129 -6.05 -13.76 5.06
N LEU A 130 -5.96 -12.77 4.17
CA LEU A 130 -6.89 -11.64 4.16
C LEU A 130 -8.34 -12.11 3.98
N HIS A 131 -8.56 -13.07 3.08
CA HIS A 131 -9.88 -13.60 2.80
C HIS A 131 -10.44 -14.42 3.96
N GLU A 132 -9.67 -15.38 4.49
CA GLU A 132 -10.07 -16.24 5.60
C GLU A 132 -10.40 -15.44 6.86
N GLN A 133 -9.63 -14.38 7.13
CA GLN A 133 -9.84 -13.48 8.26
C GLN A 133 -10.85 -12.34 7.96
N SER A 134 -11.40 -12.28 6.74
CA SER A 134 -12.32 -11.22 6.28
C SER A 134 -11.77 -9.80 6.49
N LEU A 135 -10.49 -9.61 6.13
CA LEU A 135 -9.74 -8.37 6.29
C LEU A 135 -9.66 -7.58 4.99
N PHE A 136 -9.71 -6.25 5.11
CA PHE A 136 -9.39 -5.32 4.04
C PHE A 136 -7.88 -5.06 3.98
N PRO A 137 -7.24 -5.13 2.80
CA PRO A 137 -5.85 -4.72 2.61
C PRO A 137 -5.76 -3.18 2.59
N ILE A 138 -5.69 -2.55 3.75
CA ILE A 138 -5.78 -1.09 3.91
C ILE A 138 -4.42 -0.37 3.86
N GLY A 139 -3.40 -1.02 3.30
CA GLY A 139 -2.11 -0.38 3.10
C GLY A 139 -0.94 -1.29 3.38
N TRP A 140 0.20 -0.65 3.61
CA TRP A 140 1.49 -1.31 3.69
C TRP A 140 2.44 -0.60 4.66
N ILE A 141 3.48 -1.30 5.09
CA ILE A 141 4.56 -0.79 5.92
C ILE A 141 5.92 -1.26 5.38
N HIS A 142 6.93 -0.39 5.30
CA HIS A 142 8.31 -0.81 5.00
C HIS A 142 9.39 0.00 5.73
N SER A 143 10.62 -0.53 5.76
CA SER A 143 11.77 0.01 6.51
C SER A 143 12.79 0.80 5.67
N CYS A 144 12.40 1.88 5.00
CA CYS A 144 13.26 2.75 4.17
C CYS A 144 12.65 4.14 4.00
N PHE A 145 13.40 5.11 3.47
CA PHE A 145 12.88 6.40 3.01
C PHE A 145 11.89 6.25 1.86
N MET A 146 10.92 7.17 1.82
CA MET A 146 9.90 7.16 0.78
C MET A 146 10.52 7.42 -0.60
N SER A 147 10.35 6.47 -1.51
CA SER A 147 10.85 6.48 -2.88
C SER A 147 9.73 6.73 -3.90
N SER A 148 10.09 6.94 -5.17
CA SER A 148 9.11 7.03 -6.26
C SER A 148 8.33 5.73 -6.46
N ILE A 149 8.90 4.58 -6.08
CA ILE A 149 8.25 3.27 -6.16
C ILE A 149 7.11 3.22 -5.14
N ASP A 150 7.31 3.79 -3.96
CA ASP A 150 6.33 3.78 -2.87
C ASP A 150 5.08 4.58 -3.24
N LEU A 151 5.25 5.66 -4.02
CA LEU A 151 4.14 6.41 -4.57
C LEU A 151 3.26 5.55 -5.50
N HIS A 152 3.88 4.77 -6.40
CA HIS A 152 3.15 3.86 -7.28
C HIS A 152 2.50 2.70 -6.53
N THR A 153 3.18 2.16 -5.51
CA THR A 153 2.59 1.16 -4.60
C THR A 153 1.37 1.74 -3.90
N GLN A 154 1.49 2.93 -3.29
CA GLN A 154 0.40 3.60 -2.61
C GLN A 154 -0.77 3.92 -3.54
N TYR A 155 -0.51 4.32 -4.79
CA TYR A 155 -1.53 4.56 -5.80
C TYR A 155 -2.41 3.32 -6.00
N SER A 156 -1.80 2.15 -6.19
CA SER A 156 -2.53 0.89 -6.37
C SER A 156 -3.44 0.59 -5.18
N TYR A 157 -2.95 0.72 -3.94
CA TYR A 157 -3.75 0.53 -2.74
C TYR A 157 -4.91 1.55 -2.65
N GLN A 158 -4.65 2.82 -2.93
CA GLN A 158 -5.62 3.90 -2.75
C GLN A 158 -6.70 3.92 -3.85
N VAL A 159 -6.43 3.34 -5.03
CA VAL A 159 -7.47 3.07 -6.04
C VAL A 159 -8.49 2.05 -5.53
N MET A 160 -8.04 1.03 -4.79
CA MET A 160 -8.91 -0.05 -4.31
C MET A 160 -9.61 0.31 -3.00
N VAL A 161 -8.88 0.96 -2.09
CA VAL A 161 -9.36 1.39 -0.79
C VAL A 161 -8.96 2.85 -0.60
N PRO A 162 -9.87 3.83 -0.76
CA PRO A 162 -9.55 5.25 -0.67
C PRO A 162 -8.91 5.67 0.66
N GLU A 163 -9.14 4.90 1.72
CA GLU A 163 -8.56 5.08 3.05
C GLU A 163 -7.20 4.37 3.26
N ALA A 164 -6.61 3.78 2.21
CA ALA A 164 -5.34 3.11 2.32
C ALA A 164 -4.20 4.05 2.74
N ILE A 165 -3.28 3.53 3.56
CA ILE A 165 -2.15 4.29 4.09
C ILE A 165 -0.81 3.60 3.80
N GLY A 166 0.22 4.38 3.54
CA GLY A 166 1.61 3.94 3.52
C GLY A 166 2.29 4.30 4.84
N ILE A 167 2.97 3.34 5.47
CA ILE A 167 3.76 3.57 6.67
C ILE A 167 5.24 3.35 6.32
N VAL A 168 6.02 4.42 6.42
CA VAL A 168 7.47 4.39 6.21
C VAL A 168 8.17 4.46 7.55
N MET A 169 8.98 3.44 7.85
CA MET A 169 9.80 3.38 9.05
C MET A 169 11.22 3.88 8.74
N ALA A 170 11.72 4.79 9.59
CA ALA A 170 13.06 5.37 9.49
C ALA A 170 13.86 5.06 10.75
N PRO A 171 14.31 3.80 10.96
CA PRO A 171 14.94 3.36 12.21
C PRO A 171 16.28 4.03 12.51
N ILE A 172 16.94 4.61 11.49
CA ILE A 172 18.26 5.26 11.60
C ILE A 172 18.10 6.78 11.79
N ASP A 173 16.95 7.35 11.43
CA ASP A 173 16.69 8.78 11.54
C ASP A 173 16.32 9.15 12.99
N LYS A 174 17.14 10.00 13.61
CA LYS A 174 16.93 10.47 14.99
C LYS A 174 15.86 11.55 15.11
N SER A 175 15.45 12.17 14.00
CA SER A 175 14.50 13.28 13.97
C SER A 175 13.06 12.82 13.77
N ARG A 176 12.86 11.74 12.98
CA ARG A 176 11.54 11.19 12.68
C ARG A 176 11.64 9.67 12.54
N ALA A 177 11.05 8.94 13.49
CA ALA A 177 11.13 7.48 13.51
C ALA A 177 10.23 6.79 12.44
N TYR A 178 9.14 7.46 12.03
CA TYR A 178 8.24 6.97 11.00
C TYR A 178 7.43 8.12 10.37
N GLY A 179 6.84 7.85 9.20
CA GLY A 179 5.83 8.69 8.56
C GLY A 179 4.63 7.84 8.13
N ILE A 180 3.43 8.40 8.23
CA ILE A 180 2.20 7.79 7.72
C ILE A 180 1.63 8.73 6.67
N PHE A 181 1.45 8.23 5.45
CA PHE A 181 1.07 9.07 4.32
C PHE A 181 0.03 8.42 3.43
N ARG A 182 -0.60 9.27 2.64
CA ARG A 182 -1.48 8.91 1.52
C ARG A 182 -1.14 9.80 0.33
N LEU A 183 -1.61 9.44 -0.86
CA LEU A 183 -1.53 10.33 -2.01
C LEU A 183 -2.59 11.41 -1.89
N SER A 184 -2.22 12.63 -2.26
CA SER A 184 -3.19 13.71 -2.45
C SER A 184 -4.03 13.44 -3.70
N ASP A 185 -5.16 14.14 -3.84
CA ASP A 185 -5.98 14.04 -5.06
C ASP A 185 -5.19 14.44 -6.32
N GLY A 186 -4.26 15.39 -6.19
CA GLY A 186 -3.32 15.77 -7.25
C GLY A 186 -2.33 14.64 -7.58
N GLY A 187 -1.75 14.02 -6.55
CA GLY A 187 -0.84 12.88 -6.69
C GLY A 187 -1.49 11.67 -7.34
N MET A 188 -2.73 11.35 -6.96
CA MET A 188 -3.52 10.28 -7.59
C MET A 188 -3.70 10.49 -9.09
N LYS A 189 -3.97 11.73 -9.53
CA LYS A 189 -4.12 12.06 -10.96
C LYS A 189 -2.80 11.92 -11.72
N ILE A 190 -1.69 12.38 -11.13
CA ILE A 190 -0.36 12.28 -11.75
C ILE A 190 0.05 10.82 -11.93
N LEU A 191 -0.09 10.01 -10.90
CA LEU A 191 0.34 8.61 -10.92
C LEU A 191 -0.54 7.75 -11.83
N LYS A 192 -1.84 8.06 -11.93
CA LYS A 192 -2.77 7.39 -12.85
C LYS A 192 -2.28 7.41 -14.30
N ASP A 193 -1.74 8.55 -14.74
CA ASP A 193 -1.33 8.76 -16.13
C ASP A 193 0.18 8.56 -16.34
N CYS A 194 0.92 8.07 -15.33
CA CYS A 194 2.36 7.89 -15.40
C CYS A 194 2.74 6.58 -16.11
N PRO A 195 3.44 6.63 -17.27
CA PRO A 195 3.88 5.43 -17.98
C PRO A 195 5.25 4.92 -17.53
N GLU A 196 5.99 5.73 -16.75
CA GLU A 196 7.38 5.46 -16.39
C GLU A 196 7.50 4.26 -15.46
N LYS A 197 8.51 3.44 -15.72
CA LYS A 197 8.97 2.34 -14.86
C LYS A 197 10.38 2.69 -14.43
N GLY A 198 10.82 2.25 -13.27
CA GLY A 198 12.10 2.71 -12.74
C GLY A 198 11.91 3.59 -11.52
N PHE A 199 13.04 3.90 -10.88
CA PHE A 199 13.13 5.12 -10.10
C PHE A 199 13.04 6.33 -11.02
N HIS A 200 12.06 7.19 -10.79
CA HIS A 200 11.83 8.41 -11.58
C HIS A 200 11.20 9.51 -10.72
N LEU A 201 11.35 10.76 -11.14
CA LEU A 201 10.76 11.89 -10.42
C LEU A 201 9.40 12.22 -11.00
N HIS A 202 8.47 12.61 -10.12
CA HIS A 202 7.17 13.14 -10.49
C HIS A 202 7.19 14.66 -10.46
N LYS A 203 6.42 15.28 -11.36
CA LYS A 203 6.18 16.72 -11.34
C LYS A 203 5.25 17.06 -10.18
N GLU A 204 5.32 18.28 -9.69
CA GLU A 204 4.33 18.77 -8.74
C GLU A 204 2.95 18.90 -9.42
N PRO A 205 1.85 18.60 -8.68
CA PRO A 205 0.50 18.95 -9.08
C PRO A 205 0.35 20.40 -9.56
N VAL A 206 -0.48 20.60 -10.59
CA VAL A 206 -0.71 21.92 -11.21
C VAL A 206 -1.33 22.92 -10.23
N ASP A 207 -2.05 22.43 -9.23
CA ASP A 207 -2.66 23.22 -8.17
C ASP A 207 -1.67 23.61 -7.05
N GLY A 208 -0.40 23.17 -7.12
CA GLY A 208 0.63 23.44 -6.12
C GLY A 208 0.49 22.60 -4.85
N SER A 209 -0.41 21.62 -4.82
CA SER A 209 -0.51 20.66 -3.71
C SER A 209 0.70 19.71 -3.71
N PRO A 210 1.10 19.13 -2.55
CA PRO A 210 2.12 18.10 -2.54
C PRO A 210 1.60 16.80 -3.19
N LEU A 211 2.50 15.95 -3.68
CA LEU A 211 2.14 14.64 -4.25
C LEU A 211 1.49 13.68 -3.23
N TYR A 212 1.89 13.82 -1.97
CA TYR A 212 1.43 13.01 -0.86
C TYR A 212 1.29 13.90 0.36
N GLU A 213 0.47 13.46 1.31
CA GLU A 213 0.12 14.22 2.50
C GLU A 213 0.05 13.31 3.73
N ASP A 214 0.20 13.92 4.90
CA ASP A 214 -0.03 13.23 6.16
C ASP A 214 -1.53 12.90 6.30
N CYS A 215 -1.84 11.71 6.84
CA CYS A 215 -3.23 11.27 6.96
C CYS A 215 -3.93 11.89 8.17
N SER A 216 -4.85 12.84 7.96
CA SER A 216 -5.63 13.46 9.05
C SER A 216 -6.68 12.54 9.67
N SER A 217 -7.09 11.47 8.98
CA SER A 217 -8.07 10.48 9.45
C SER A 217 -7.43 9.25 10.10
N VAL A 218 -6.15 9.32 10.48
CA VAL A 218 -5.43 8.21 11.12
C VAL A 218 -5.24 8.46 12.61
N TYR A 219 -5.59 7.47 13.43
CA TYR A 219 -5.50 7.54 14.89
C TYR A 219 -4.69 6.37 15.45
N ILE A 220 -3.71 6.68 16.29
CA ILE A 220 -2.97 5.65 17.04
C ILE A 220 -3.83 5.17 18.22
N ASN A 221 -4.04 3.87 18.33
CA ASN A 221 -4.93 3.26 19.32
C ASN A 221 -4.22 2.17 20.13
N SER A 222 -4.09 2.36 21.44
CA SER A 222 -3.40 1.45 22.36
C SER A 222 -4.22 0.22 22.74
N CYS A 223 -5.53 0.24 22.52
CA CYS A 223 -6.44 -0.83 22.90
C CYS A 223 -6.62 -1.88 21.80
N LEU A 224 -6.07 -1.64 20.60
CA LEU A 224 -6.15 -2.60 19.50
C LEU A 224 -5.14 -3.72 19.67
N ARG A 225 -5.64 -4.95 19.54
CA ARG A 225 -4.81 -6.13 19.39
C ARG A 225 -4.28 -6.19 17.96
N LEU A 226 -3.00 -6.52 17.83
CA LEU A 226 -2.35 -6.78 16.55
C LEU A 226 -2.01 -8.27 16.47
N GLU A 227 -2.41 -8.90 15.38
CA GLU A 227 -1.99 -10.24 14.99
C GLU A 227 -0.95 -10.14 13.87
N ILE A 228 0.08 -10.98 13.93
CA ILE A 228 1.19 -10.93 12.98
C ILE A 228 1.27 -12.29 12.29
N PHE A 229 1.26 -12.26 10.96
CA PHE A 229 1.43 -13.42 10.10
C PHE A 229 2.76 -13.28 9.36
N ASP A 230 3.77 -14.04 9.77
CA ASP A 230 5.10 -14.02 9.12
C ASP A 230 5.24 -15.23 8.20
N LEU A 231 5.34 -14.97 6.89
CA LEU A 231 5.38 -15.97 5.81
C LEU A 231 6.77 -16.22 5.23
N ARG A 232 7.80 -15.49 5.72
CA ARG A 232 9.15 -15.49 5.15
C ARG A 232 9.85 -16.85 5.19
#